data_AF-T1CJ21-F1
#
_entry.id   AF-T1CJ21-F1
#
_cell.length_a   1.000
_cell.length_b   1.000
_cell.length_c   1.000
_cell.angle_alpha   90.00
_cell.angle_beta   90.00
_cell.angle_gamma   90.00
#
_symmetry.space_group_name_H-M   'P 1'
#
loop_
_entity.id
_entity.type
_entity.pdbx_description
1 polymer ?
#
loop_
_entity_poly.entity_id
_entity_poly.type
_entity_poly.pdbx_seq_one_letter_code
_entity_poly.pdbx_strand_id
1 'polypeptide(L)'
;DYGKFIAWAAEHDVLIDPARCLADGQIHRADAGERERDREDASYLLWPDGNGWIRNFKAGGEMRYFRCREQGVPLPPISAAEREEIRCRQAEHAAVREAKHRRAVESARTTWARGQAADEHPYLDDPSLGAAGLRVSGVRAELLVPVLGFDDSDVLTWRGLQ
;
A
#
# COMPACT_ATOMS: atom_id res chain seq x y z
N ASP A 1 -8.92 -22.34 -14.37
CA ASP A 1 -7.58 -22.93 -14.47
C ASP A 1 -6.58 -21.77 -14.64
N TYR A 2 -5.65 -21.64 -13.69
CA TYR A 2 -4.65 -20.55 -13.65
C TYR A 2 -3.25 -21.05 -14.06
N GLY A 3 -3.15 -22.17 -14.76
CA GLY A 3 -1.88 -22.78 -15.17
C GLY A 3 -0.90 -21.84 -15.86
N LYS A 4 -1.38 -20.85 -16.64
CA LYS A 4 -0.50 -19.84 -17.26
C LYS A 4 0.17 -18.91 -16.25
N PHE A 5 -0.55 -18.50 -15.20
CA PHE A 5 0.04 -17.70 -14.13
C PHE A 5 1.10 -18.50 -13.38
N ILE A 6 0.83 -19.78 -13.10
CA ILE A 6 1.75 -20.68 -12.41
C ILE A 6 3.02 -20.93 -13.25
N ALA A 7 2.85 -21.19 -14.55
CA ALA A 7 3.97 -21.37 -15.46
C ALA A 7 4.83 -20.11 -15.55
N TRP A 8 4.20 -18.94 -15.71
CA TRP A 8 4.89 -17.66 -15.70
C TRP A 8 5.60 -17.41 -14.36
N ALA A 9 4.98 -17.76 -13.22
CA ALA A 9 5.62 -17.60 -11.93
C ALA A 9 6.90 -18.44 -11.79
N ALA A 10 6.88 -19.67 -12.32
CA ALA A 10 8.04 -20.55 -12.34
C ALA A 10 9.20 -19.98 -13.19
N GLU A 11 8.91 -19.24 -14.26
CA GLU A 11 9.94 -18.52 -15.06
C GLU A 11 10.68 -17.44 -14.25
N HIS A 12 10.10 -16.99 -13.12
CA HIS A 12 10.71 -16.02 -12.19
C HIS A 12 11.09 -16.66 -10.85
N ASP A 13 11.35 -17.97 -10.86
CA ASP A 13 11.78 -18.76 -9.69
C ASP A 13 10.76 -18.71 -8.52
N VAL A 14 9.46 -18.61 -8.83
CA VAL A 14 8.37 -18.69 -7.85
C VAL A 14 7.54 -19.95 -8.11
N LEU A 15 7.66 -20.92 -7.21
CA LEU A 15 6.97 -22.20 -7.29
C LEU A 15 5.65 -22.12 -6.53
N ILE A 16 4.55 -22.25 -7.28
CA ILE A 16 3.19 -22.25 -6.75
C ILE A 16 2.62 -23.65 -6.98
N ASP A 17 2.24 -24.34 -5.90
CA ASP A 17 1.52 -25.60 -5.99
C ASP A 17 0.15 -25.37 -6.67
N PRO A 18 -0.12 -25.98 -7.85
CA PRO A 18 -1.37 -25.81 -8.55
C PRO A 18 -2.60 -26.20 -7.72
N ALA A 19 -2.47 -27.19 -6.82
CA ALA A 19 -3.56 -27.63 -5.95
C ALA A 19 -3.87 -26.62 -4.84
N ARG A 20 -2.96 -25.68 -4.56
CA ARG A 20 -3.07 -24.65 -3.52
C ARG A 20 -3.10 -23.23 -4.09
N CYS A 21 -3.17 -23.09 -5.42
CA CYS A 21 -3.24 -21.79 -6.07
C CYS A 21 -4.64 -21.17 -5.87
N LEU A 22 -4.71 -20.06 -5.14
CA LEU A 22 -5.95 -19.36 -4.83
C LEU A 22 -6.01 -18.02 -5.55
N ALA A 23 -7.13 -17.76 -6.24
CA ALA A 23 -7.40 -16.52 -6.96
C ALA A 23 -8.44 -15.67 -6.21
N ASP A 24 -8.19 -15.40 -4.93
CA ASP A 24 -9.12 -14.70 -4.03
C ASP A 24 -8.78 -13.20 -3.86
N GLY A 25 -7.71 -12.72 -4.52
CA GLY A 25 -7.19 -11.37 -4.39
C GLY A 25 -6.41 -11.12 -3.10
N GLN A 26 -6.00 -12.17 -2.38
CA GLN A 26 -5.18 -12.08 -1.17
C GLN A 26 -3.73 -12.48 -1.44
N ILE A 27 -2.84 -12.12 -0.52
CA ILE A 27 -1.42 -12.47 -0.59
C ILE A 27 -1.24 -13.87 0.00
N HIS A 28 -0.70 -14.77 -0.80
CA HIS A 28 -0.38 -16.14 -0.41
C HIS A 28 1.13 -16.37 -0.46
N ARG A 29 1.62 -17.29 0.37
CA ARG A 29 3.03 -17.74 0.36
C ARG A 29 3.26 -18.73 -0.77
N ALA A 30 4.45 -18.67 -1.33
CA ALA A 30 4.98 -19.58 -2.35
C ALA A 30 6.46 -19.86 -2.07
N ASP A 31 7.02 -20.83 -2.78
CA ASP A 31 8.41 -21.22 -2.59
C ASP A 31 9.30 -20.51 -3.63
N ALA A 32 10.53 -20.16 -3.25
CA ALA A 32 11.55 -19.53 -4.10
C ALA A 32 12.59 -20.54 -4.63
N GLY A 33 12.19 -21.82 -4.70
CA GLY A 33 13.03 -22.97 -5.09
C GLY A 33 12.57 -24.27 -4.44
N GLU A 34 13.23 -25.37 -4.78
CA GLU A 34 12.86 -26.72 -4.31
C GLU A 34 13.49 -27.14 -2.98
N ARG A 35 14.42 -26.34 -2.45
CA ARG A 35 15.13 -26.67 -1.19
C ARG A 35 14.27 -26.29 0.00
N GLU A 36 14.40 -27.00 1.11
CA GLU A 36 13.67 -26.70 2.35
C GLU A 36 13.86 -25.25 2.81
N ARG A 37 15.06 -24.70 2.65
CA ARG A 37 15.36 -23.30 2.99
C ARG A 37 14.70 -22.26 2.07
N ASP A 38 14.19 -22.69 0.92
CA ASP A 38 13.56 -21.83 -0.08
C ASP A 38 12.02 -21.84 0.05
N ARG A 39 11.49 -22.52 1.09
CA ARG A 39 10.06 -22.57 1.41
C ARG A 39 9.55 -21.24 1.91
N GLU A 40 8.37 -20.82 1.45
CA GLU A 40 7.71 -19.56 1.83
C GLU A 40 8.50 -18.25 1.58
N ASP A 41 9.65 -18.35 0.88
CA ASP A 41 10.52 -17.25 0.49
C ASP A 41 10.07 -16.52 -0.79
N ALA A 42 8.84 -16.79 -1.22
CA ALA A 42 8.13 -16.01 -2.20
C ALA A 42 6.69 -15.73 -1.76
N SER A 43 6.05 -14.78 -2.43
CA SER A 43 4.62 -14.55 -2.31
C SER A 43 3.98 -14.27 -3.66
N TYR A 44 2.69 -14.54 -3.75
CA TYR A 44 1.88 -14.21 -4.91
C TYR A 44 0.55 -13.64 -4.48
N LEU A 45 -0.09 -12.92 -5.41
CA LEU A 45 -1.48 -12.53 -5.33
C LEU A 45 -2.09 -12.73 -6.70
N LEU A 46 -3.24 -13.38 -6.75
CA LEU A 46 -3.97 -13.64 -7.97
C LEU A 46 -5.43 -13.21 -7.77
N TRP A 47 -5.95 -12.43 -8.70
CA TRP A 47 -7.34 -12.01 -8.72
C TRP A 47 -8.19 -13.03 -9.53
N PRO A 48 -9.51 -13.12 -9.28
CA PRO A 48 -10.41 -13.98 -10.05
C PRO A 48 -10.43 -13.69 -11.56
N ASP A 49 -10.01 -12.48 -11.96
CA ASP A 49 -9.88 -12.07 -13.36
C ASP A 49 -8.58 -12.58 -14.03
N GLY A 50 -7.78 -13.39 -13.32
CA GLY A 50 -6.54 -13.99 -13.80
C GLY A 50 -5.33 -13.06 -13.79
N ASN A 51 -5.48 -11.77 -13.47
CA ASN A 51 -4.34 -10.89 -13.25
C ASN A 51 -3.73 -11.15 -11.88
N GLY A 52 -2.45 -10.84 -11.71
CA GLY A 52 -1.79 -11.04 -10.43
C GLY A 52 -0.42 -10.42 -10.36
N TRP A 53 0.29 -10.74 -9.29
CA TRP A 53 1.72 -10.46 -9.15
C TRP A 53 2.38 -11.54 -8.31
N ILE A 54 3.71 -11.61 -8.43
CA ILE A 54 4.59 -12.42 -7.59
C ILE A 54 5.69 -11.55 -7.00
N ARG A 55 6.31 -12.05 -5.94
CA ARG A 55 7.46 -11.43 -5.29
C ARG A 55 8.38 -12.53 -4.77
N ASN A 56 9.62 -12.55 -5.25
CA ASN A 56 10.64 -13.49 -4.78
C ASN A 56 11.60 -12.78 -3.82
N PHE A 57 11.58 -13.11 -2.53
CA PHE A 57 12.37 -12.42 -1.51
C PHE A 57 13.86 -12.77 -1.59
N LYS A 58 14.19 -13.98 -2.07
CA LYS A 58 15.57 -14.44 -2.30
C LYS A 58 16.26 -13.70 -3.44
N ALA A 59 15.50 -13.27 -4.45
CA ALA A 59 15.98 -12.50 -5.59
C ALA A 59 15.91 -10.96 -5.39
N GLY A 60 15.88 -10.49 -4.13
CA GLY A 60 15.84 -9.06 -3.82
C GLY A 60 14.43 -8.47 -3.65
N GLY A 61 13.37 -9.29 -3.79
CA GLY A 61 12.02 -8.89 -3.44
C GLY A 61 11.36 -7.92 -4.41
N GLU A 62 11.80 -7.88 -5.67
CA GLU A 62 11.12 -7.13 -6.72
C GLU A 62 9.72 -7.71 -6.97
N MET A 63 8.73 -6.84 -7.13
CA MET A 63 7.36 -7.25 -7.46
C MET A 63 7.20 -7.32 -8.98
N ARG A 64 6.75 -8.47 -9.48
CA ARG A 64 6.51 -8.69 -10.92
C ARG A 64 5.03 -8.89 -11.16
N TYR A 65 4.50 -8.25 -12.19
CA TYR A 65 3.06 -8.27 -12.49
C TYR A 65 2.76 -9.21 -13.64
N PHE A 66 1.71 -10.00 -13.47
CA PHE A 66 1.12 -10.82 -14.52
C PHE A 66 -0.18 -10.18 -14.99
N ARG A 67 -0.24 -9.84 -16.27
CA ARG A 67 -1.44 -9.30 -16.92
C ARG A 67 -1.87 -10.26 -18.01
N CYS A 68 -3.09 -10.82 -17.91
CA CYS A 68 -3.62 -11.74 -18.91
C CYS A 68 -3.53 -11.17 -20.34
N ARG A 69 -3.86 -9.88 -20.50
CA ARG A 69 -3.83 -9.19 -21.80
C ARG A 69 -2.43 -9.12 -22.41
N GLU A 70 -1.41 -8.85 -21.60
CA GLU A 70 -0.01 -8.78 -22.06
C GLU A 70 0.53 -10.17 -22.45
N GLN A 71 -0.05 -11.21 -21.85
CA GLN A 71 0.34 -12.62 -22.01
C GLN A 71 -0.51 -13.34 -23.08
N GLY A 72 -1.34 -12.60 -23.84
CA GLY A 72 -2.22 -13.17 -24.87
C GLY A 72 -3.24 -14.16 -24.31
N VAL A 73 -3.61 -14.04 -23.03
CA VAL A 73 -4.55 -14.91 -22.34
C VAL A 73 -5.92 -14.24 -22.30
N PRO A 74 -6.99 -14.92 -22.74
CA PRO A 74 -8.34 -14.42 -22.53
C PRO A 74 -8.62 -14.33 -21.03
N LEU A 75 -9.23 -13.23 -20.59
CA LEU A 75 -9.66 -13.06 -19.22
C LEU A 75 -10.68 -14.16 -18.88
N PRO A 76 -10.59 -14.81 -17.70
CA PRO A 76 -11.65 -15.67 -17.21
C PRO A 76 -12.98 -14.91 -17.17
N PRO A 77 -14.09 -15.52 -17.58
CA PRO A 77 -15.40 -14.89 -17.44
C PRO A 77 -15.74 -14.76 -15.96
N ILE A 78 -15.63 -13.55 -15.43
CA ILE A 78 -16.13 -13.19 -14.10
C ILE A 78 -17.66 -13.08 -14.13
N SER A 79 -18.33 -13.84 -13.27
CA SER A 79 -19.78 -13.81 -13.09
C SER A 79 -20.25 -12.46 -12.54
N ALA A 80 -21.55 -12.18 -12.67
CA ALA A 80 -22.15 -10.98 -12.09
C ALA A 80 -22.01 -10.95 -10.55
N ALA A 81 -22.08 -12.11 -9.90
CA ALA A 81 -21.91 -12.23 -8.45
C ALA A 81 -20.48 -11.90 -8.01
N GLU A 82 -19.47 -12.42 -8.72
CA GLU A 82 -18.05 -12.11 -8.42
C GLU A 82 -17.72 -10.63 -8.65
N ARG A 83 -18.30 -10.02 -9.70
CA ARG A 83 -18.18 -8.57 -9.93
C ARG A 83 -18.79 -7.75 -8.81
N GLU A 84 -19.93 -8.16 -8.29
CA GLU A 84 -20.58 -7.49 -7.16
C GLU A 84 -19.70 -7.61 -5.91
N GLU A 85 -19.19 -8.81 -5.61
CA GLU A 85 -18.35 -9.03 -4.45
C GLU A 85 -17.05 -8.20 -4.49
N ILE A 86 -16.40 -8.13 -5.65
CA ILE A 86 -15.22 -7.26 -5.86
C ILE A 86 -15.59 -5.80 -5.58
N ARG A 87 -16.73 -5.33 -6.10
CA ARG A 87 -17.19 -3.95 -5.89
C ARG A 87 -17.46 -3.66 -4.42
N CYS A 88 -18.13 -4.58 -3.71
CA CYS A 88 -18.39 -4.48 -2.29
C CYS A 88 -17.09 -4.39 -1.48
N ARG A 89 -16.14 -5.29 -1.72
CA ARG A 89 -14.82 -5.25 -1.05
C ARG A 89 -14.09 -3.95 -1.33
N GLN A 90 -14.08 -3.48 -2.59
CA GLN A 90 -13.45 -2.20 -2.93
C GLN A 90 -14.09 -1.03 -2.19
N ALA A 91 -15.42 -1.01 -2.08
CA ALA A 91 -16.15 0.01 -1.33
C ALA A 91 -15.82 -0.04 0.17
N GLU A 92 -15.76 -1.24 0.77
CA GLU A 92 -15.36 -1.43 2.16
C GLU A 92 -13.93 -0.93 2.42
N HIS A 93 -12.97 -1.31 1.57
CA HIS A 93 -11.59 -0.85 1.68
C HIS A 93 -11.49 0.67 1.51
N ALA A 94 -12.24 1.26 0.58
CA ALA A 94 -12.32 2.71 0.43
C ALA A 94 -12.86 3.38 1.69
N ALA A 95 -13.93 2.86 2.28
CA ALA A 95 -14.52 3.38 3.52
C ALA A 95 -13.55 3.28 4.71
N VAL A 96 -12.83 2.17 4.85
CA VAL A 96 -11.81 1.99 5.91
C VAL A 96 -10.65 2.98 5.74
N ARG A 97 -10.16 3.16 4.51
CA ARG A 97 -9.09 4.14 4.23
C ARG A 97 -9.55 5.56 4.53
N GLU A 98 -10.76 5.92 4.13
CA GLU A 98 -11.36 7.23 4.40
C GLU A 98 -11.52 7.48 5.90
N ALA A 99 -12.02 6.48 6.64
CA ALA A 99 -12.15 6.57 8.09
C ALA A 99 -10.79 6.74 8.78
N LYS A 100 -9.76 6.01 8.33
CA LYS A 100 -8.39 6.15 8.86
C LYS A 100 -7.80 7.53 8.54
N HIS A 101 -7.99 8.02 7.32
CA HIS A 101 -7.53 9.34 6.90
C HIS A 101 -8.19 10.44 7.75
N ARG A 102 -9.51 10.40 7.92
CA ARG A 102 -10.26 11.34 8.75
C ARG A 102 -9.75 11.38 10.19
N ARG A 103 -9.56 10.21 10.82
CA ARG A 103 -8.98 10.11 12.17
C ARG A 103 -7.57 10.70 12.26
N ALA A 104 -6.73 10.48 11.24
CA ALA A 104 -5.39 11.06 11.19
C ALA A 104 -5.45 12.58 11.09
N VAL A 105 -6.33 13.13 10.24
CA VAL A 105 -6.56 14.57 10.09
C VAL A 105 -7.03 15.18 11.42
N GLU A 106 -8.03 14.58 12.07
CA GLU A 106 -8.55 15.05 13.37
C GLU A 106 -7.48 15.03 14.47
N SER A 107 -6.72 13.93 14.55
CA SER A 107 -5.62 13.77 15.50
C SER A 107 -4.56 14.85 15.29
N ALA A 108 -4.12 15.04 14.05
CA ALA A 108 -3.09 15.99 13.74
C ALA A 108 -3.55 17.46 13.92
N ARG A 109 -4.85 17.79 13.72
CA ARG A 109 -5.42 19.10 14.08
C ARG A 109 -5.37 19.33 15.58
N THR A 110 -5.68 18.29 16.36
CA THR A 110 -5.63 18.35 17.83
C THR A 110 -4.20 18.54 18.32
N THR A 111 -3.24 17.81 17.75
CA THR A 111 -1.81 17.97 18.06
C THR A 111 -1.33 19.38 17.72
N TRP A 112 -1.67 19.89 16.53
CA TRP A 112 -1.35 21.25 16.11
C TRP A 112 -1.90 22.30 17.08
N ALA A 113 -3.18 22.20 17.46
CA ALA A 113 -3.84 23.15 18.35
C ALA A 113 -3.18 23.21 19.73
N ARG A 114 -2.66 22.08 20.23
CA ARG A 114 -1.92 21.97 21.51
C ARG A 114 -0.45 22.36 21.41
N GLY A 115 0.09 22.46 20.20
CA GLY A 115 1.48 22.84 19.96
C GLY A 115 1.74 24.28 20.40
N GLN A 116 2.94 24.51 20.91
CA GLN A 116 3.45 25.83 21.31
C GLN A 116 4.22 26.46 20.15
N ALA A 117 4.45 27.78 20.17
CA ALA A 117 5.26 28.43 19.15
C ALA A 117 6.68 27.84 19.13
N ALA A 118 7.23 27.63 17.93
CA ALA A 118 8.56 27.07 17.75
C ALA A 118 9.67 28.15 17.76
N ASP A 119 9.55 29.17 18.60
CA ASP A 119 10.47 30.32 18.55
C ASP A 119 11.90 29.95 18.98
N GLU A 120 12.05 28.92 19.83
CA GLU A 120 13.32 28.40 20.34
C GLU A 120 13.37 26.89 20.10
N HIS A 121 13.89 26.46 18.94
CA HIS A 121 14.04 25.03 18.61
C HIS A 121 15.38 24.78 17.90
N PRO A 122 16.19 23.78 18.32
CA PRO A 122 17.55 23.58 17.80
C PRO A 122 17.66 23.46 16.27
N TYR A 123 16.64 22.90 15.63
CA TYR A 123 16.59 22.77 14.17
C TYR A 123 16.44 24.10 13.42
N LEU A 124 16.00 25.16 14.11
CA LEU A 124 15.86 26.51 13.57
C LEU A 124 17.09 27.38 13.87
N ASP A 125 18.05 26.88 14.66
CA ASP A 125 19.22 27.66 15.05
C ASP A 125 20.38 27.51 14.04
N ASP A 126 20.50 26.35 13.38
CA ASP A 126 21.54 26.08 12.39
C ASP A 126 21.02 25.20 11.22
N PRO A 127 20.68 25.80 10.06
CA PRO A 127 20.76 27.22 9.75
C PRO A 127 19.74 28.05 10.55
N SER A 128 20.02 29.34 10.75
CA SER A 128 19.07 30.25 11.39
C SER A 128 17.82 30.45 10.51
N LEU A 129 16.73 29.79 10.90
CA LEU A 129 15.44 29.80 10.22
C LEU A 129 14.40 30.51 11.10
N GLY A 130 13.56 31.35 10.49
CA GLY A 130 12.39 31.86 11.19
C GLY A 130 11.38 30.73 11.45
N ALA A 131 10.72 30.75 12.60
CA ALA A 131 9.72 29.73 12.96
C ALA A 131 8.58 29.63 11.95
N ALA A 132 8.29 30.68 11.16
CA ALA A 132 7.31 30.65 10.05
C ALA A 132 5.93 30.06 10.42
N GLY A 133 5.50 30.23 11.68
CA GLY A 133 4.24 29.69 12.20
C GLY A 133 4.27 28.22 12.58
N LEU A 134 5.43 27.55 12.52
CA LEU A 134 5.67 26.21 13.03
C LEU A 134 5.44 26.13 14.54
N ARG A 135 5.13 24.93 15.00
CA ARG A 135 4.84 24.66 16.40
C ARG A 135 5.73 23.56 16.94
N VAL A 136 5.85 23.48 18.25
CA VAL A 136 6.54 22.39 18.94
C VAL A 136 5.52 21.59 19.74
N SER A 137 5.63 20.27 19.66
CA SER A 137 4.83 19.34 20.47
C SER A 137 5.25 19.46 21.93
N GLY A 138 4.30 19.83 22.80
CA GLY A 138 4.57 19.95 24.24
C GLY A 138 4.93 18.62 24.93
N VAL A 139 4.75 17.47 24.27
CA VAL A 139 5.04 16.15 24.86
C VAL A 139 6.47 15.69 24.58
N ARG A 140 7.01 16.00 23.39
CA ARG A 140 8.29 15.44 22.91
C ARG A 140 9.27 16.47 22.37
N ALA A 141 8.92 17.76 22.45
CA ALA A 141 9.66 18.85 21.82
C ALA A 141 9.90 18.64 20.31
N GLU A 142 9.07 17.85 19.64
CA GLU A 142 9.13 17.62 18.19
C GLU A 142 8.59 18.84 17.44
N LEU A 143 9.30 19.28 16.39
CA LEU A 143 8.81 20.32 15.48
C LEU A 143 7.63 19.77 14.67
N LEU A 144 6.51 20.47 14.74
CA LEU A 144 5.26 20.16 14.07
C LEU A 144 5.16 20.97 12.78
N VAL A 145 5.09 20.29 11.64
CA VAL A 145 5.03 20.92 10.32
C VAL A 145 3.67 20.62 9.67
N PRO A 146 2.84 21.64 9.39
CA PRO A 146 1.55 21.41 8.75
C PRO A 146 1.77 21.04 7.28
N VAL A 147 1.16 19.94 6.86
CA VAL A 147 1.14 19.54 5.45
C VAL A 147 -0.10 20.16 4.81
N LEU A 148 0.11 21.01 3.81
CA LEU A 148 -0.95 21.66 3.05
C LEU A 148 -1.00 21.08 1.63
N GLY A 149 -2.19 21.09 1.02
CA GLY A 149 -2.36 20.68 -0.37
C GLY A 149 -3.67 21.19 -0.94
N PHE A 150 -3.71 21.40 -2.25
CA PHE A 150 -4.92 21.82 -2.95
C PHE A 150 -5.95 20.69 -3.00
N ASP A 151 -7.23 21.03 -2.84
CA ASP A 151 -8.34 20.11 -3.09
C ASP A 151 -8.82 20.16 -4.54
N ASP A 152 -9.87 19.39 -4.86
CA ASP A 152 -10.42 19.31 -6.22
C ASP A 152 -11.02 20.64 -6.71
N SER A 153 -11.19 21.62 -5.81
CA SER A 153 -11.64 22.98 -6.11
C SER A 153 -10.48 23.98 -6.17
N ASP A 154 -9.23 23.50 -6.19
CA ASP A 154 -8.01 24.29 -6.18
C ASP A 154 -7.87 25.21 -4.95
N VAL A 155 -8.47 24.81 -3.83
CA VAL A 155 -8.37 25.52 -2.55
C VAL A 155 -7.29 24.87 -1.69
N LEU A 156 -6.37 25.70 -1.16
CA LEU A 156 -5.33 25.22 -0.26
C LEU A 156 -5.96 24.76 1.06
N THR A 157 -5.87 23.46 1.34
CA THR A 157 -6.44 22.84 2.53
C THR A 157 -5.38 22.13 3.35
N TRP A 158 -5.64 21.98 4.64
CA TRP A 158 -4.77 21.26 5.54
C TRP A 158 -4.95 19.74 5.38
N ARG A 159 -3.86 19.04 5.08
CA ARG A 159 -3.84 17.60 4.74
C ARG A 159 -3.29 16.72 5.86
N GLY A 160 -2.56 17.30 6.81
CA GLY A 160 -2.02 16.56 7.95
C GLY A 160 -0.88 17.30 8.65
N LEU A 161 -0.14 16.55 9.45
CA LEU A 161 1.02 17.02 10.19
C LEU A 161 2.18 16.05 9.99
N GLN A 162 3.37 16.60 9.82
CA GLN A 162 4.64 15.90 9.81
C GLN A 162 5.44 16.24 11.07
#